data_AF-A0A7C2Z6Y2-F1
#
_entry.id   AF-A0A7C2Z6Y2-F1
#
_cell.length_a   1.000
_cell.length_b   1.000
_cell.length_c   1.000
_cell.angle_alpha   90.00
_cell.angle_beta   90.00
_cell.angle_gamma   90.00
#
_symmetry.space_group_name_H-M   'P 1'
#
loop_
_entity.id
_entity.type
_entity.pdbx_description
1 polymer ?
#
loop_
_entity_poly.entity_id
_entity_poly.type
_entity_poly.pdbx_seq_one_letter_code
_entity_poly.pdbx_strand_id
1 'polypeptide(L)'
;MRMKLMTSLTVCCLIACVVSFKLLGGQTMPEAVERLLRSKDFIALKPDEFPNFNTKGMNAFHPAGQKDRLILVQGLTWHIPNFPGKERTDIVIRLSIFPTPEMAHEAALSSTTSQRIYPDGAGMPQGSWTGLPLGEKSWATAPDPKAQPAPGLGSAVLVVWDDKLALEAEVHYQPIGGPKAKTAIFLPIAKEDLELGELAARIILARANMVLLGWHELPKVRLVVNGKELEGRKGRSGQVFVPVRALMDGMGGKVERRRGVVTVSFGGKRVVMPIGAREIMVGKERVKLSMPILWDGKELWAEGAGIAKGLGLAMRWERGKLILAKR
;
A
#
# COMPACT_ATOMS: atom_id res chain seq x y z
N MET A 1 -12.87 25.27 -47.88
CA MET A 1 -13.14 25.80 -46.51
C MET A 1 -13.07 24.75 -45.41
N ARG A 2 -13.61 23.52 -45.59
CA ARG A 2 -13.54 22.43 -44.58
C ARG A 2 -12.13 21.99 -44.15
N MET A 3 -11.16 21.99 -45.07
CA MET A 3 -9.78 21.52 -44.77
C MET A 3 -8.99 22.46 -43.83
N LYS A 4 -9.23 23.78 -43.88
CA LYS A 4 -8.60 24.76 -42.96
C LYS A 4 -9.20 24.71 -41.56
N LEU A 5 -10.48 24.34 -41.43
CA LEU A 5 -11.15 24.20 -40.14
C LEU A 5 -10.65 22.97 -39.38
N MET A 6 -10.45 21.84 -40.09
CA MET A 6 -9.90 20.61 -39.47
C MET A 6 -8.46 20.78 -39.03
N THR A 7 -7.59 21.44 -39.81
CA THR A 7 -6.21 21.69 -39.41
C THR A 7 -6.11 22.63 -38.20
N SER A 8 -6.94 23.68 -38.13
CA SER A 8 -7.00 24.53 -36.93
C SER A 8 -7.56 23.80 -35.70
N LEU A 9 -8.55 22.92 -35.85
CA LEU A 9 -9.08 22.15 -34.71
C LEU A 9 -8.05 21.16 -34.17
N THR A 10 -7.32 20.44 -35.05
CA THR A 10 -6.29 19.48 -34.64
C THR A 10 -5.10 20.19 -33.99
N VAL A 11 -4.71 21.37 -34.49
CA VAL A 11 -3.66 22.20 -33.87
C VAL A 11 -4.12 22.78 -32.54
N CYS A 12 -5.37 23.21 -32.38
CA CYS A 12 -5.92 23.62 -31.09
C CYS A 12 -6.01 22.47 -30.09
N CYS A 13 -6.37 21.26 -30.51
CA CYS A 13 -6.36 20.07 -29.64
C CYS A 13 -4.93 19.68 -29.23
N LEU A 14 -3.95 19.74 -30.14
CA LEU A 14 -2.54 19.49 -29.82
C LEU A 14 -1.98 20.56 -28.88
N ILE A 15 -2.30 21.84 -29.08
CA ILE A 15 -1.89 22.92 -28.18
C ILE A 15 -2.60 22.79 -26.83
N ALA A 16 -3.89 22.46 -26.79
CA ALA A 16 -4.61 22.20 -25.55
C ALA A 16 -4.04 21.00 -24.80
N CYS A 17 -3.72 19.90 -25.47
CA CYS A 17 -3.03 18.75 -24.87
C CYS A 17 -1.63 19.14 -24.34
N VAL A 18 -0.83 19.89 -25.11
CA VAL A 18 0.51 20.33 -24.68
C VAL A 18 0.46 21.35 -23.54
N VAL A 19 -0.55 22.22 -23.52
CA VAL A 19 -0.80 23.19 -22.42
C VAL A 19 -1.33 22.47 -21.19
N SER A 20 -2.20 21.47 -21.32
CA SER A 20 -2.63 20.60 -20.22
C SER A 20 -1.47 19.78 -19.65
N PHE A 21 -0.57 19.24 -20.48
CA PHE A 21 0.65 18.56 -20.04
C PHE A 21 1.66 19.51 -19.37
N LYS A 22 1.78 20.76 -19.83
CA LYS A 22 2.64 21.77 -19.18
C LYS A 22 2.03 22.36 -17.90
N LEU A 23 0.71 22.47 -17.79
CA LEU A 23 0.02 22.88 -16.55
C LEU A 23 0.00 21.76 -15.51
N LEU A 24 -0.01 20.48 -15.92
CA LEU A 24 0.21 19.32 -15.05
C LEU A 24 1.70 19.17 -14.65
N GLY A 25 2.63 19.60 -15.50
CA GLY A 25 4.07 19.55 -15.30
C GLY A 25 4.66 20.57 -14.30
N GLY A 26 3.84 21.19 -13.46
CA GLY A 26 4.26 22.27 -12.55
C GLY A 26 4.30 21.93 -11.06
N GLN A 27 3.73 20.81 -10.62
CA GLN A 27 3.74 20.44 -9.19
C GLN A 27 4.90 19.49 -8.89
N THR A 28 6.08 20.07 -8.71
CA THR A 28 7.19 19.36 -8.09
C THR A 28 6.88 19.08 -6.62
N MET A 29 7.23 17.89 -6.14
CA MET A 29 7.06 17.51 -4.75
C MET A 29 7.83 18.48 -3.82
N PRO A 30 7.26 18.88 -2.66
CA PRO A 30 8.00 19.71 -1.72
C PRO A 30 9.30 19.03 -1.29
N GLU A 31 10.43 19.75 -1.30
CA GLU A 31 11.76 19.17 -1.01
C GLU A 31 11.83 18.48 0.35
N ALA A 32 11.14 19.01 1.37
CA ALA A 32 11.08 18.40 2.70
C ALA A 32 10.40 17.02 2.68
N VAL A 33 9.30 16.90 1.92
CA VAL A 33 8.58 15.64 1.72
C VAL A 33 9.45 14.68 0.90
N GLU A 34 10.08 15.16 -0.16
CA GLU A 34 11.01 14.36 -0.96
C GLU A 34 12.16 13.81 -0.12
N ARG A 35 12.76 14.63 0.75
CA ARG A 35 13.85 14.22 1.63
C ARG A 35 13.42 13.12 2.61
N LEU A 36 12.23 13.24 3.19
CA LEU A 36 11.68 12.22 4.08
C LEU A 36 11.36 10.92 3.33
N LEU A 37 10.83 11.01 2.11
CA LEU A 37 10.56 9.84 1.28
C LEU A 37 11.84 9.13 0.87
N ARG A 38 12.90 9.87 0.52
CA ARG A 38 14.23 9.33 0.20
C ARG A 38 14.94 8.72 1.41
N SER A 39 14.56 9.11 2.62
CA SER A 39 15.22 8.63 3.83
C SER A 39 14.89 7.16 4.08
N LYS A 40 15.94 6.36 4.24
CA LYS A 40 15.87 4.94 4.61
C LYS A 40 15.23 4.74 5.99
N ASP A 41 15.18 5.76 6.82
CA ASP A 41 14.69 5.64 8.19
C ASP A 41 13.17 5.64 8.31
N PHE A 42 12.47 6.25 7.34
CA PHE A 42 11.02 6.48 7.43
C PHE A 42 10.19 5.47 6.64
N ILE A 43 10.63 5.09 5.44
CA ILE A 43 9.83 4.21 4.57
C ILE A 43 10.39 2.79 4.52
N ALA A 44 11.72 2.65 4.40
CA ALA A 44 12.34 1.36 4.13
C ALA A 44 12.07 0.34 5.24
N LEU A 45 11.76 -0.89 4.84
CA LEU A 45 11.69 -2.02 5.76
C LEU A 45 13.09 -2.33 6.31
N LYS A 46 13.19 -2.49 7.62
CA LYS A 46 14.45 -2.81 8.30
C LYS A 46 14.65 -4.33 8.40
N PRO A 47 15.90 -4.83 8.47
CA PRO A 47 16.15 -6.23 8.80
C PRO A 47 15.40 -6.63 10.07
N ASP A 48 14.85 -7.84 10.09
CA ASP A 48 14.15 -8.43 11.23
C ASP A 48 12.95 -7.63 11.78
N GLU A 49 12.48 -6.60 11.06
CA GLU A 49 11.19 -5.96 11.36
C GLU A 49 10.04 -6.98 11.29
N PHE A 50 10.26 -8.05 10.52
CA PHE A 50 9.46 -9.27 10.46
C PHE A 50 10.39 -10.48 10.52
N PRO A 51 9.96 -11.61 11.13
CA PRO A 51 10.79 -12.80 11.24
C PRO A 51 11.33 -13.22 9.87
N ASN A 52 12.61 -13.57 9.75
CA ASN A 52 13.24 -14.10 8.53
C ASN A 52 13.31 -13.16 7.30
N PHE A 53 13.05 -11.86 7.48
CA PHE A 53 13.28 -10.84 6.44
C PHE A 53 14.67 -10.20 6.57
N ASN A 54 15.36 -10.07 5.44
CA ASN A 54 16.56 -9.26 5.30
C ASN A 54 16.41 -8.26 4.13
N THR A 55 17.27 -7.24 4.07
CA THR A 55 17.22 -6.15 3.08
C THR A 55 18.45 -6.17 2.16
N LYS A 56 18.23 -5.92 0.87
CA LYS A 56 19.28 -5.64 -0.13
C LYS A 56 19.55 -4.14 -0.28
N GLY A 57 18.92 -3.33 0.56
CA GLY A 57 18.99 -1.86 0.50
C GLY A 57 17.84 -1.24 -0.28
N MET A 58 17.79 0.10 -0.21
CA MET A 58 16.80 0.94 -0.88
C MET A 58 17.52 2.04 -1.66
N ASN A 59 17.04 2.29 -2.88
CA ASN A 59 17.47 3.41 -3.73
C ASN A 59 16.26 4.27 -4.10
N ALA A 60 16.47 5.58 -4.23
CA ALA A 60 15.44 6.52 -4.63
C ALA A 60 15.96 7.43 -5.74
N PHE A 61 15.21 7.60 -6.81
CA PHE A 61 15.65 8.37 -7.99
C PHE A 61 14.46 8.95 -8.76
N HIS A 62 14.74 10.03 -9.49
CA HIS A 62 13.83 10.56 -10.51
C HIS A 62 14.17 9.87 -11.84
N PRO A 63 13.19 9.35 -12.60
CA PRO A 63 13.46 8.81 -13.93
C PRO A 63 14.05 9.89 -14.85
N ALA A 64 14.87 9.47 -15.81
CA ALA A 64 15.48 10.38 -16.76
C ALA A 64 14.40 11.19 -17.50
N GLY A 65 14.48 12.51 -17.41
CA GLY A 65 13.51 13.42 -18.02
C GLY A 65 12.19 13.61 -17.26
N GLN A 66 11.98 12.97 -16.11
CA GLN A 66 10.75 13.07 -15.29
C GLN A 66 11.11 13.49 -13.86
N LYS A 67 11.16 14.79 -13.58
CA LYS A 67 11.49 15.35 -12.25
C LYS A 67 10.31 15.41 -11.28
N ASP A 68 9.12 15.17 -11.80
CA ASP A 68 7.84 15.22 -11.10
C ASP A 68 7.48 13.89 -10.43
N ARG A 69 8.24 12.82 -10.72
CA ARG A 69 8.03 11.48 -10.21
C ARG A 69 9.25 10.96 -9.44
N LEU A 70 9.04 10.62 -8.16
CA LEU A 70 10.03 9.88 -7.38
C LEU A 70 9.75 8.37 -7.46
N ILE A 71 10.77 7.58 -7.77
CA ILE A 71 10.73 6.12 -7.66
C ILE A 71 11.64 5.67 -6.51
N LEU A 72 11.09 4.87 -5.61
CA LEU A 72 11.80 4.17 -4.55
C LEU A 72 11.80 2.68 -4.86
N VAL A 73 12.97 2.06 -4.85
CA VAL A 73 13.13 0.62 -5.06
C VAL A 73 13.81 0.04 -3.83
N GLN A 74 13.17 -0.93 -3.19
CA GLN A 74 13.75 -1.70 -2.10
C GLN A 74 13.78 -3.19 -2.46
N GLY A 75 14.95 -3.79 -2.36
CA GLY A 75 15.10 -5.24 -2.46
C GLY A 75 15.07 -5.88 -1.07
N LEU A 76 14.39 -7.01 -0.94
CA LEU A 76 14.27 -7.80 0.28
C LEU A 76 14.58 -9.26 -0.05
N THR A 77 15.06 -10.00 0.94
CA THR A 77 15.17 -11.45 0.86
C THR A 77 14.48 -12.09 2.03
N TRP A 78 13.77 -13.17 1.75
CA TRP A 78 13.17 -14.01 2.77
C TRP A 78 13.88 -15.36 2.82
N HIS A 79 14.28 -15.77 4.02
CA HIS A 79 14.86 -17.10 4.23
C HIS A 79 13.79 -18.06 4.76
N ILE A 80 13.60 -19.21 4.10
CA ILE A 80 12.75 -20.29 4.58
C ILE A 80 13.64 -21.33 5.26
N PRO A 81 13.56 -21.48 6.59
CA PRO A 81 14.28 -22.56 7.28
C PRO A 81 13.74 -23.93 6.84
N ASN A 82 14.63 -24.92 6.70
CA ASN A 82 14.31 -26.35 6.57
C ASN A 82 13.53 -26.79 5.31
N PHE A 83 13.53 -26.02 4.22
CA PHE A 83 12.96 -26.45 2.93
C PHE A 83 14.04 -26.54 1.83
N PRO A 84 14.52 -27.76 1.49
CA PRO A 84 15.47 -27.96 0.40
C PRO A 84 14.90 -27.42 -0.93
N GLY A 85 15.67 -26.57 -1.63
CA GLY A 85 15.26 -25.96 -2.89
C GLY A 85 14.48 -24.64 -2.78
N LYS A 86 14.15 -24.17 -1.56
CA LYS A 86 13.59 -22.82 -1.30
C LYS A 86 14.52 -22.01 -0.43
N GLU A 87 15.78 -21.87 -0.85
CA GLU A 87 16.81 -21.27 0.01
C GLU A 87 16.58 -19.78 0.26
N ARG A 88 16.05 -19.03 -0.73
CA ARG A 88 15.72 -17.59 -0.65
C ARG A 88 14.61 -17.18 -1.64
N THR A 89 13.62 -16.44 -1.16
CA THR A 89 12.65 -15.69 -2.00
C THR A 89 13.11 -14.24 -2.07
N ASP A 90 13.23 -13.69 -3.28
CA ASP A 90 13.63 -12.29 -3.49
C ASP A 90 12.36 -11.45 -3.70
N ILE A 91 12.22 -10.35 -2.96
CA ILE A 91 11.07 -9.44 -3.12
C ILE A 91 11.60 -8.07 -3.51
N VAL A 92 11.09 -7.50 -4.60
CA VAL A 92 11.40 -6.13 -5.04
C VAL A 92 10.15 -5.29 -4.89
N ILE A 93 10.24 -4.26 -4.04
CA ILE A 93 9.17 -3.27 -3.89
C ILE A 93 9.57 -2.01 -4.64
N ARG A 94 8.73 -1.57 -5.57
CA ARG A 94 8.86 -0.29 -6.28
C ARG A 94 7.70 0.61 -5.88
N LEU A 95 7.97 1.69 -5.17
CA LEU A 95 7.00 2.74 -4.88
C LEU A 95 7.26 3.94 -5.78
N SER A 96 6.27 4.30 -6.58
CA SER A 96 6.26 5.49 -7.42
C SER A 96 5.32 6.53 -6.83
N ILE A 97 5.78 7.77 -6.79
CA ILE A 97 5.06 8.89 -6.21
C ILE A 97 4.85 9.92 -7.32
N PHE A 98 3.62 10.34 -7.50
CA PHE A 98 3.20 11.20 -8.61
C PHE A 98 2.63 12.53 -8.13
N PRO A 99 2.56 13.56 -8.99
CA PRO A 99 1.95 14.84 -8.65
C PRO A 99 0.45 14.72 -8.35
N THR A 100 -0.26 13.84 -9.06
CA THR A 100 -1.71 13.67 -8.95
C THR A 100 -2.12 12.21 -8.75
N PRO A 101 -3.30 11.97 -8.16
CA PRO A 101 -3.84 10.62 -8.03
C PRO A 101 -4.11 9.93 -9.37
N GLU A 102 -4.53 10.68 -10.39
CA GLU A 102 -4.83 10.14 -11.72
C GLU A 102 -3.58 9.56 -12.39
N MET A 103 -2.44 10.27 -12.31
CA MET A 103 -1.17 9.77 -12.85
C MET A 103 -0.70 8.51 -12.13
N ALA A 104 -0.88 8.45 -10.81
CA ALA A 104 -0.55 7.27 -10.02
C ALA A 104 -1.46 6.09 -10.40
N HIS A 105 -2.74 6.32 -10.64
CA HIS A 105 -3.68 5.30 -11.09
C HIS A 105 -3.31 4.76 -12.48
N GLU A 106 -3.03 5.65 -13.44
CA GLU A 106 -2.60 5.27 -14.78
C GLU A 106 -1.28 4.49 -14.75
N ALA A 107 -0.32 4.91 -13.92
CA ALA A 107 0.93 4.17 -13.76
C ALA A 107 0.71 2.77 -13.17
N ALA A 108 -0.17 2.62 -12.18
CA ALA A 108 -0.55 1.32 -11.64
C ALA A 108 -1.21 0.44 -12.73
N LEU A 109 -2.13 0.99 -13.53
CA LEU A 109 -2.71 0.28 -14.67
C LEU A 109 -1.67 -0.09 -15.74
N SER A 110 -0.65 0.74 -15.95
CA SER A 110 0.45 0.41 -16.86
C SER A 110 1.32 -0.72 -16.31
N SER A 111 1.61 -0.74 -15.01
CA SER A 111 2.32 -1.83 -14.36
C SER A 111 1.53 -3.14 -14.39
N THR A 112 0.19 -3.10 -14.44
CA THR A 112 -0.61 -4.32 -14.65
C THR A 112 -0.66 -4.76 -16.11
N THR A 113 -0.80 -3.83 -17.06
CA THR A 113 -0.95 -4.12 -18.51
C THR A 113 0.36 -4.45 -19.23
N SER A 114 1.50 -3.99 -18.75
CA SER A 114 2.82 -4.39 -19.27
C SER A 114 3.14 -5.87 -19.02
N GLN A 115 2.24 -6.61 -18.36
CA GLN A 115 2.50 -7.96 -17.84
C GLN A 115 1.72 -9.12 -18.48
N ARG A 116 1.08 -8.96 -19.67
CA ARG A 116 0.88 -10.00 -20.72
C ARG A 116 -0.19 -9.61 -21.74
N ILE A 117 0.15 -9.64 -23.03
CA ILE A 117 -0.82 -10.05 -24.05
C ILE A 117 -0.52 -11.52 -24.32
N TYR A 118 -1.20 -12.45 -23.64
CA TYR A 118 -1.48 -13.72 -24.29
C TYR A 118 -2.59 -13.48 -25.31
N PRO A 119 -2.53 -14.10 -26.52
CA PRO A 119 -3.47 -13.80 -27.61
C PRO A 119 -4.95 -14.01 -27.28
N ASP A 120 -5.26 -14.72 -26.19
CA ASP A 120 -6.61 -15.08 -25.78
C ASP A 120 -7.25 -14.08 -24.79
N GLY A 121 -6.53 -13.04 -24.36
CA GLY A 121 -7.07 -11.99 -23.49
C GLY A 121 -7.32 -12.41 -22.03
N ALA A 122 -6.85 -13.58 -21.61
CA ALA A 122 -6.93 -14.02 -20.22
C ALA A 122 -5.87 -13.29 -19.37
N GLY A 123 -6.29 -12.35 -18.52
CA GLY A 123 -5.40 -11.72 -17.54
C GLY A 123 -5.46 -10.21 -17.39
N MET A 124 -6.53 -9.53 -17.82
CA MET A 124 -6.75 -8.15 -17.37
C MET A 124 -7.40 -8.15 -15.98
N PRO A 125 -6.67 -7.87 -14.87
CA PRO A 125 -7.35 -7.51 -13.63
C PRO A 125 -8.08 -6.18 -13.85
N GLN A 126 -9.39 -6.19 -13.66
CA GLN A 126 -10.15 -4.96 -13.42
C GLN A 126 -9.47 -4.24 -12.25
N GLY A 127 -8.98 -3.02 -12.48
CA GLY A 127 -8.08 -2.28 -11.60
C GLY A 127 -8.33 -2.53 -10.11
N SER A 128 -7.33 -3.06 -9.43
CA SER A 128 -7.37 -3.27 -7.99
C SER A 128 -7.22 -1.93 -7.28
N TRP A 129 -8.34 -1.21 -7.14
CA TRP A 129 -8.52 -0.31 -6.01
C TRP A 129 -8.37 -1.17 -4.75
N THR A 130 -7.23 -1.13 -4.05
CA THR A 130 -7.08 -1.97 -2.85
C THR A 130 -7.76 -1.31 -1.65
N GLY A 131 -9.08 -1.27 -1.69
CA GLY A 131 -9.88 -1.59 -0.52
C GLY A 131 -9.93 -3.11 -0.31
N LEU A 132 -8.79 -3.82 -0.30
CA LEU A 132 -8.81 -5.29 -0.26
C LEU A 132 -8.47 -5.89 1.11
N PRO A 133 -9.33 -6.82 1.59
CA PRO A 133 -8.95 -7.88 2.50
C PRO A 133 -8.15 -8.95 1.73
N LEU A 134 -7.11 -9.50 2.37
CA LEU A 134 -6.16 -10.50 1.84
C LEU A 134 -6.80 -11.61 1.01
N GLY A 135 -6.19 -11.95 -0.15
CA GLY A 135 -6.57 -13.11 -0.97
C GLY A 135 -6.01 -13.08 -2.39
N GLU A 136 -5.73 -14.26 -2.94
CA GLU A 136 -5.06 -14.60 -4.22
C GLU A 136 -5.46 -13.79 -5.48
N LYS A 137 -6.53 -12.99 -5.44
CA LYS A 137 -6.99 -12.14 -6.54
C LYS A 137 -6.28 -10.78 -6.64
N SER A 138 -5.40 -10.43 -5.69
CA SER A 138 -4.61 -9.18 -5.74
C SER A 138 -3.34 -9.29 -6.59
N TRP A 139 -2.96 -10.50 -6.99
CA TRP A 139 -1.71 -10.78 -7.70
C TRP A 139 -1.98 -10.93 -9.19
N ALA A 140 -1.44 -10.04 -10.01
CA ALA A 140 -1.71 -9.98 -11.44
C ALA A 140 -1.16 -11.18 -12.22
N THR A 141 -0.11 -11.84 -11.70
CA THR A 141 0.68 -12.84 -12.44
C THR A 141 1.04 -14.08 -11.63
N ALA A 142 0.37 -14.35 -10.50
CA ALA A 142 0.65 -15.56 -9.73
C ALA A 142 0.34 -16.83 -10.57
N PRO A 143 1.32 -17.73 -10.82
CA PRO A 143 1.08 -19.05 -11.38
C PRO A 143 0.12 -19.84 -10.48
N ASP A 144 -0.65 -20.76 -11.07
CA ASP A 144 -1.51 -21.66 -10.31
C ASP A 144 -0.65 -22.45 -9.30
N PRO A 145 -0.91 -22.33 -7.98
CA PRO A 145 -0.14 -23.06 -6.96
C PRO A 145 -0.26 -24.59 -7.09
N LYS A 146 -1.25 -25.09 -7.84
CA LYS A 146 -1.44 -26.52 -8.14
C LYS A 146 -0.78 -26.96 -9.46
N ALA A 147 -0.23 -26.04 -10.25
CA ALA A 147 0.48 -26.39 -11.47
C ALA A 147 1.76 -27.19 -11.16
N GLN A 148 2.15 -28.08 -12.06
CA GLN A 148 3.44 -28.75 -11.97
C GLN A 148 4.58 -27.76 -12.27
N PRO A 149 5.79 -27.97 -11.71
CA PRO A 149 6.96 -27.17 -12.08
C PRO A 149 7.16 -27.14 -13.60
N ALA A 150 7.25 -25.94 -14.16
CA ALA A 150 7.34 -25.75 -15.61
C ALA A 150 8.33 -24.61 -15.95
N PRO A 151 8.84 -24.57 -17.20
CA PRO A 151 9.56 -23.41 -17.69
C PRO A 151 8.66 -22.16 -17.69
N GLY A 152 9.15 -21.03 -17.19
CA GLY A 152 8.33 -19.82 -17.12
C GLY A 152 9.03 -18.64 -16.48
N LEU A 153 8.28 -17.55 -16.25
CA LEU A 153 8.76 -16.44 -15.42
C LEU A 153 8.56 -16.82 -13.96
N GLY A 154 9.65 -16.97 -13.22
CA GLY A 154 9.63 -17.21 -11.78
C GLY A 154 9.30 -15.97 -10.97
N SER A 155 8.24 -15.24 -11.31
CA SER A 155 7.83 -14.07 -10.55
C SER A 155 6.32 -13.89 -10.47
N ALA A 156 5.85 -13.40 -9.33
CA ALA A 156 4.49 -12.87 -9.16
C ALA A 156 4.54 -11.39 -8.83
N VAL A 157 3.58 -10.64 -9.36
CA VAL A 157 3.52 -9.19 -9.17
C VAL A 157 2.19 -8.77 -8.56
N LEU A 158 2.28 -7.96 -7.51
CA LEU A 158 1.18 -7.23 -6.89
C LEU A 158 1.30 -5.76 -7.27
N VAL A 159 0.23 -5.17 -7.80
CA VAL A 159 0.18 -3.74 -8.09
C VAL A 159 -0.90 -3.09 -7.25
N VAL A 160 -0.54 -1.99 -6.60
CA VAL A 160 -1.39 -1.22 -5.68
C VAL A 160 -1.36 0.25 -6.07
N TRP A 161 -2.51 0.90 -6.02
CA TRP A 161 -2.62 2.35 -6.15
C TRP A 161 -3.34 2.93 -4.95
N ASP A 162 -2.82 4.04 -4.42
CA ASP A 162 -3.39 4.77 -3.29
C ASP A 162 -3.05 6.25 -3.35
N ASP A 163 -4.04 7.10 -3.60
CA ASP A 163 -3.85 8.55 -3.76
C ASP A 163 -2.72 8.85 -4.76
N LYS A 164 -1.66 9.57 -4.36
CA LYS A 164 -0.52 9.90 -5.22
C LYS A 164 0.52 8.79 -5.36
N LEU A 165 0.24 7.59 -4.86
CA LEU A 165 1.18 6.48 -4.79
C LEU A 165 0.76 5.35 -5.73
N ALA A 166 1.71 4.83 -6.51
CA ALA A 166 1.59 3.54 -7.19
C ALA A 166 2.71 2.62 -6.71
N LEU A 167 2.37 1.44 -6.23
CA LEU A 167 3.32 0.47 -5.69
C LEU A 167 3.24 -0.83 -6.48
N GLU A 168 4.41 -1.37 -6.80
CA GLU A 168 4.58 -2.68 -7.41
C GLU A 168 5.44 -3.54 -6.47
N ALA A 169 4.99 -4.76 -6.18
CA ALA A 169 5.71 -5.74 -5.40
C ALA A 169 5.92 -6.99 -6.24
N GLU A 170 7.16 -7.22 -6.64
CA GLU A 170 7.60 -8.37 -7.43
C GLU A 170 8.18 -9.42 -6.47
N VAL A 171 7.62 -10.63 -6.45
CA VAL A 171 8.15 -11.78 -5.71
C VAL A 171 8.83 -12.70 -6.71
N HIS A 172 10.15 -12.76 -6.68
CA HIS A 172 10.98 -13.59 -7.55
C HIS A 172 11.39 -14.90 -6.86
N TYR A 173 11.29 -15.97 -7.63
CA TYR A 173 11.67 -17.32 -7.27
C TYR A 173 12.96 -17.70 -7.97
N GLN A 174 13.77 -18.50 -7.29
CA GLN A 174 14.93 -19.13 -7.90
C GLN A 174 14.49 -20.37 -8.69
N PRO A 175 15.09 -20.64 -9.86
CA PRO A 175 14.84 -21.87 -10.58
C PRO A 175 15.42 -23.07 -9.82
N ILE A 176 14.87 -24.26 -10.07
CA ILE A 176 15.38 -25.54 -9.55
C ILE A 176 16.82 -25.74 -10.06
N GLY A 177 17.75 -26.02 -9.14
CA GLY A 177 19.19 -26.08 -9.43
C GLY A 177 19.94 -24.74 -9.21
N GLY A 178 19.24 -23.72 -8.74
CA GLY A 178 19.81 -22.42 -8.37
C GLY A 178 20.08 -21.50 -9.56
N PRO A 179 20.70 -20.32 -9.34
CA PRO A 179 20.87 -19.28 -10.36
C PRO A 179 21.62 -19.71 -11.63
N LYS A 180 22.35 -20.83 -11.57
CA LYS A 180 23.16 -21.38 -12.67
C LYS A 180 22.47 -22.52 -13.43
N ALA A 181 21.20 -22.79 -13.16
CA ALA A 181 20.44 -23.83 -13.86
C ALA A 181 20.36 -23.52 -15.37
N LYS A 182 20.66 -24.52 -16.21
CA LYS A 182 20.61 -24.38 -17.69
C LYS A 182 19.18 -24.25 -18.22
N THR A 183 18.20 -24.73 -17.48
CA THR A 183 16.77 -24.61 -17.78
C THR A 183 16.07 -24.03 -16.56
N ALA A 184 15.42 -22.89 -16.72
CA ALA A 184 14.74 -22.20 -15.63
C ALA A 184 13.37 -22.84 -15.37
N ILE A 185 13.35 -23.94 -14.59
CA ILE A 185 12.14 -24.58 -14.10
C ILE A 185 11.85 -24.03 -12.71
N PHE A 186 10.65 -23.51 -12.47
CA PHE A 186 10.30 -22.89 -11.19
C PHE A 186 9.34 -23.77 -10.40
N LEU A 187 9.49 -23.76 -9.06
CA LEU A 187 8.50 -24.35 -8.16
C LEU A 187 7.22 -23.51 -8.16
N PRO A 188 6.05 -24.11 -7.88
CA PRO A 188 4.82 -23.36 -7.65
C PRO A 188 5.00 -22.33 -6.54
N ILE A 189 4.41 -21.16 -6.74
CA ILE A 189 4.43 -20.05 -5.80
C ILE A 189 3.73 -20.48 -4.51
N ALA A 190 4.42 -20.32 -3.37
CA ALA A 190 3.81 -20.59 -2.08
C ALA A 190 2.90 -19.42 -1.69
N LYS A 191 1.74 -19.73 -1.13
CA LYS A 191 0.83 -18.71 -0.62
C LYS A 191 1.49 -17.82 0.43
N GLU A 192 2.36 -18.40 1.25
CA GLU A 192 3.07 -17.68 2.30
C GLU A 192 3.99 -16.60 1.73
N ASP A 193 4.66 -16.84 0.60
CA ASP A 193 5.53 -15.86 -0.04
C ASP A 193 4.73 -14.67 -0.60
N LEU A 194 3.56 -14.95 -1.19
CA LEU A 194 2.63 -13.91 -1.63
C LEU A 194 2.13 -13.08 -0.44
N GLU A 195 1.73 -13.72 0.66
CA GLU A 195 1.31 -13.01 1.87
C GLU A 195 2.43 -12.10 2.43
N LEU A 196 3.69 -12.50 2.28
CA LEU A 196 4.85 -11.71 2.71
C LEU A 196 5.14 -10.53 1.78
N GLY A 197 5.06 -10.73 0.46
CA GLY A 197 5.16 -9.63 -0.51
C GLY A 197 4.05 -8.59 -0.31
N GLU A 198 2.83 -9.06 -0.04
CA GLU A 198 1.68 -8.19 0.27
C GLU A 198 1.89 -7.42 1.58
N LEU A 199 2.41 -8.09 2.62
CA LEU A 199 2.72 -7.45 3.89
C LEU A 199 3.76 -6.32 3.72
N ALA A 200 4.85 -6.60 2.98
CA ALA A 200 5.90 -5.62 2.71
C ALA A 200 5.33 -4.39 1.97
N ALA A 201 4.53 -4.63 0.93
CA ALA A 201 3.84 -3.59 0.17
C ALA A 201 2.97 -2.70 1.07
N ARG A 202 2.13 -3.32 1.90
CA ARG A 202 1.19 -2.61 2.81
C ARG A 202 1.91 -1.68 3.78
N ILE A 203 3.05 -2.10 4.32
CA ILE A 203 3.80 -1.30 5.30
C ILE A 203 4.48 -0.12 4.63
N ILE A 204 5.13 -0.35 3.48
CA ILE A 204 5.76 0.73 2.71
C ILE A 204 4.70 1.75 2.30
N LEU A 205 3.53 1.30 1.85
CA LEU A 205 2.40 2.16 1.51
C LEU A 205 1.90 2.97 2.72
N ALA A 206 1.72 2.32 3.88
CA ALA A 206 1.28 2.98 5.10
C ALA A 206 2.26 4.07 5.56
N ARG A 207 3.57 3.77 5.51
CA ARG A 207 4.63 4.73 5.88
C ARG A 207 4.75 5.87 4.88
N ALA A 208 4.65 5.59 3.59
CA ALA A 208 4.65 6.63 2.56
C ALA A 208 3.47 7.61 2.76
N ASN A 209 2.27 7.08 3.03
CA ASN A 209 1.11 7.90 3.39
C ASN A 209 1.36 8.76 4.64
N MET A 210 2.01 8.21 5.67
CA MET A 210 2.38 9.00 6.85
C MET A 210 3.32 10.16 6.51
N VAL A 211 4.30 9.94 5.64
CA VAL A 211 5.19 11.02 5.18
C VAL A 211 4.41 12.08 4.39
N LEU A 212 3.54 11.66 3.46
CA LEU A 212 2.70 12.58 2.67
C LEU A 212 1.73 13.39 3.56
N LEU A 213 1.24 12.79 4.64
CA LEU A 213 0.41 13.46 5.64
C LEU A 213 1.18 14.48 6.50
N GLY A 214 2.53 14.44 6.50
CA GLY A 214 3.35 15.19 7.46
C GLY A 214 3.17 14.68 8.89
N TRP A 215 3.09 13.35 9.07
CA TRP A 215 2.70 12.69 10.33
C TRP A 215 3.37 13.24 11.59
N HIS A 216 4.68 13.51 11.50
CA HIS A 216 5.48 13.98 12.64
C HIS A 216 5.13 15.41 13.07
N GLU A 217 4.56 16.20 12.18
CA GLU A 217 4.14 17.59 12.41
C GLU A 217 2.65 17.71 12.78
N LEU A 218 1.90 16.61 12.74
CA LEU A 218 0.47 16.65 13.03
C LEU A 218 0.21 17.04 14.49
N PRO A 219 -0.67 18.02 14.75
CA PRO A 219 -1.07 18.39 16.10
C PRO A 219 -1.64 17.20 16.87
N LYS A 220 -1.23 17.08 18.14
CA LYS A 220 -1.80 16.13 19.08
C LYS A 220 -3.20 16.56 19.48
N VAL A 221 -4.11 15.61 19.64
CA VAL A 221 -5.46 15.84 20.15
C VAL A 221 -5.75 14.89 21.29
N ARG A 222 -6.41 15.39 22.35
CA ARG A 222 -6.86 14.54 23.45
C ARG A 222 -8.14 13.82 23.06
N LEU A 223 -8.11 12.50 23.21
CA LEU A 223 -9.24 11.61 23.02
C LEU A 223 -9.70 11.12 24.40
N VAL A 224 -10.99 10.88 24.59
CA VAL A 224 -11.51 10.25 25.81
C VAL A 224 -12.35 9.04 25.42
N VAL A 225 -12.02 7.89 26.00
CA VAL A 225 -12.66 6.60 25.74
C VAL A 225 -12.96 5.95 27.08
N ASN A 226 -14.25 5.75 27.40
CA ASN A 226 -14.68 5.19 28.70
C ASN A 226 -13.99 5.85 29.92
N GLY A 227 -13.83 7.17 29.89
CA GLY A 227 -13.16 7.94 30.95
C GLY A 227 -11.62 7.88 30.92
N LYS A 228 -10.99 7.09 30.05
CA LYS A 228 -9.54 7.09 29.85
C LYS A 228 -9.14 8.11 28.80
N GLU A 229 -8.09 8.88 29.07
CA GLU A 229 -7.50 9.79 28.08
C GLU A 229 -6.52 9.04 27.17
N LEU A 230 -6.64 9.25 25.86
CA LEU A 230 -5.70 8.77 24.85
C LEU A 230 -5.20 9.95 24.01
N GLU A 231 -4.06 9.76 23.35
CA GLU A 231 -3.52 10.75 22.42
C GLU A 231 -3.84 10.35 20.97
N GLY A 232 -4.55 11.24 20.26
CA GLY A 232 -4.78 11.17 18.83
C GLY A 232 -3.91 12.17 18.07
N ARG A 233 -4.00 12.15 16.73
CA ARG A 233 -3.42 13.18 15.86
C ARG A 233 -4.46 13.80 14.96
N LYS A 234 -4.42 15.11 14.76
CA LYS A 234 -5.35 15.82 13.87
C LYS A 234 -4.66 16.12 12.55
N GLY A 235 -5.19 15.58 11.45
CA GLY A 235 -4.78 15.88 10.10
C GLY A 235 -5.18 17.29 9.66
N ARG A 236 -4.51 17.81 8.63
CA ARG A 236 -4.74 19.17 8.10
C ARG A 236 -6.16 19.38 7.57
N SER A 237 -6.79 18.33 7.02
CA SER A 237 -8.17 18.37 6.51
C SER A 237 -9.22 18.08 7.61
N GLY A 238 -8.82 18.09 8.89
CA GLY A 238 -9.72 17.92 10.02
C GLY A 238 -9.94 16.49 10.50
N GLN A 239 -9.47 15.47 9.75
CA GLN A 239 -9.50 14.07 10.17
C GLN A 239 -8.74 13.88 11.49
N VAL A 240 -9.26 13.03 12.37
CA VAL A 240 -8.57 12.65 13.61
C VAL A 240 -8.14 11.19 13.50
N PHE A 241 -6.85 10.94 13.63
CA PHE A 241 -6.27 9.61 13.70
C PHE A 241 -6.22 9.14 15.15
N VAL A 242 -6.73 7.94 15.39
CA VAL A 242 -6.81 7.34 16.71
C VAL A 242 -5.85 6.14 16.81
N PRO A 243 -5.18 5.95 17.95
CA PRO A 243 -4.33 4.78 18.18
C PRO A 243 -5.22 3.56 18.39
N VAL A 244 -5.15 2.60 17.47
CA VAL A 244 -6.06 1.46 17.42
C VAL A 244 -5.89 0.57 18.64
N ARG A 245 -4.67 0.19 19.03
CA ARG A 245 -4.49 -0.68 20.19
C ARG A 245 -4.99 -0.01 21.46
N ALA A 246 -4.53 1.21 21.73
CA ALA A 246 -4.92 1.94 22.93
C ALA A 246 -6.43 2.22 23.01
N LEU A 247 -7.08 2.50 21.88
CA LEU A 247 -8.54 2.62 21.79
C LEU A 247 -9.22 1.31 22.21
N MET A 248 -8.78 0.18 21.66
CA MET A 248 -9.41 -1.12 21.90
C MET A 248 -9.19 -1.59 23.33
N ASP A 249 -8.00 -1.38 23.88
CA ASP A 249 -7.70 -1.63 25.29
C ASP A 249 -8.59 -0.78 26.22
N GLY A 250 -8.80 0.50 25.86
CA GLY A 250 -9.73 1.40 26.56
C GLY A 250 -11.19 0.95 26.49
N MET A 251 -11.54 0.18 25.46
CA MET A 251 -12.89 -0.34 25.22
C MET A 251 -13.10 -1.78 25.74
N GLY A 252 -12.08 -2.38 26.36
CA GLY A 252 -12.12 -3.77 26.84
C GLY A 252 -12.07 -4.81 25.72
N GLY A 253 -11.61 -4.44 24.53
CA GLY A 253 -11.36 -5.36 23.42
C GLY A 253 -10.08 -6.15 23.64
N LYS A 254 -10.02 -7.35 23.05
CA LYS A 254 -8.77 -8.13 22.98
C LYS A 254 -8.14 -7.92 21.61
N VAL A 255 -6.90 -7.41 21.60
CA VAL A 255 -6.15 -7.09 20.38
C VAL A 255 -5.17 -8.21 20.08
N GLU A 256 -5.24 -8.77 18.88
CA GLU A 256 -4.26 -9.72 18.34
C GLU A 256 -3.65 -9.15 17.07
N ARG A 257 -2.33 -9.29 16.91
CA ARG A 257 -1.63 -8.90 15.68
C ARG A 257 -0.95 -10.12 15.06
N ARG A 258 -1.23 -10.39 13.79
CA ARG A 258 -0.54 -11.40 13.00
C ARG A 258 -0.30 -10.88 11.59
N ARG A 259 0.95 -10.95 11.11
CA ARG A 259 1.35 -10.61 9.73
C ARG A 259 0.74 -9.28 9.21
N GLY A 260 0.90 -8.21 9.98
CA GLY A 260 0.41 -6.87 9.62
C GLY A 260 -1.12 -6.69 9.63
N VAL A 261 -1.85 -7.66 10.17
CA VAL A 261 -3.29 -7.56 10.41
C VAL A 261 -3.52 -7.48 11.91
N VAL A 262 -4.30 -6.48 12.33
CA VAL A 262 -4.84 -6.43 13.70
C VAL A 262 -6.26 -6.94 13.69
N THR A 263 -6.52 -7.93 14.55
CA THR A 263 -7.86 -8.45 14.83
C THR A 263 -8.26 -8.03 16.22
N VAL A 264 -9.51 -7.58 16.37
CA VAL A 264 -10.08 -7.21 17.66
C VAL A 264 -11.43 -7.91 17.83
N SER A 265 -11.69 -8.46 19.01
CA SER A 265 -13.04 -8.85 19.39
C SER A 265 -13.71 -7.70 20.15
N PHE A 266 -14.81 -7.17 19.61
CA PHE A 266 -15.55 -6.05 20.19
C PHE A 266 -17.06 -6.26 20.07
N GLY A 267 -17.77 -6.23 21.19
CA GLY A 267 -19.23 -6.40 21.22
C GLY A 267 -19.71 -7.71 20.59
N GLY A 268 -18.94 -8.80 20.73
CA GLY A 268 -19.22 -10.09 20.09
C GLY A 268 -18.88 -10.15 18.60
N LYS A 269 -18.41 -9.06 17.98
CA LYS A 269 -18.00 -9.00 16.58
C LYS A 269 -16.48 -9.07 16.45
N ARG A 270 -16.02 -9.76 15.41
CA ARG A 270 -14.62 -9.73 14.97
C ARG A 270 -14.40 -8.51 14.08
N VAL A 271 -13.46 -7.67 14.46
CA VAL A 271 -13.00 -6.49 13.70
C VAL A 271 -11.64 -6.80 13.15
N VAL A 272 -11.41 -6.61 11.85
CA VAL A 272 -10.13 -6.86 11.20
C VAL A 272 -9.66 -5.58 10.52
N MET A 273 -8.43 -5.19 10.83
CA MET A 273 -7.77 -3.94 10.46
C MET A 273 -6.40 -4.25 9.85
N PRO A 274 -6.33 -4.47 8.52
CA PRO A 274 -5.06 -4.69 7.82
C PRO A 274 -4.29 -3.38 7.63
N ILE A 275 -2.98 -3.38 7.89
CA ILE A 275 -2.11 -2.23 7.56
C ILE A 275 -2.27 -1.85 6.08
N GLY A 276 -2.26 -0.55 5.80
CA GLY A 276 -2.35 0.02 4.46
C GLY A 276 -3.73 -0.08 3.80
N ALA A 277 -4.72 -0.73 4.43
CA ALA A 277 -6.06 -0.85 3.87
C ALA A 277 -6.88 0.44 4.10
N ARG A 278 -7.71 0.80 3.12
CA ARG A 278 -8.77 1.82 3.26
C ARG A 278 -10.11 1.25 3.71
N GLU A 279 -10.10 0.08 4.32
CA GLU A 279 -11.31 -0.51 4.89
C GLU A 279 -11.01 -1.33 6.15
N ILE A 280 -12.01 -1.40 7.02
CA ILE A 280 -12.05 -2.33 8.14
C ILE A 280 -13.18 -3.33 7.92
N MET A 281 -12.97 -4.57 8.33
CA MET A 281 -14.02 -5.59 8.32
C MET A 281 -14.61 -5.72 9.72
N VAL A 282 -15.92 -5.58 9.86
CA VAL A 282 -16.65 -5.72 11.13
C VAL A 282 -17.67 -6.84 10.96
N GLY A 283 -17.36 -8.03 11.46
CA GLY A 283 -18.10 -9.24 11.12
C GLY A 283 -18.06 -9.50 9.63
N LYS A 284 -19.21 -9.38 8.94
CA LYS A 284 -19.32 -9.51 7.48
C LYS A 284 -19.36 -8.16 6.74
N GLU A 285 -19.43 -7.05 7.48
CA GLU A 285 -19.54 -5.71 6.91
C GLU A 285 -18.16 -5.13 6.60
N ARG A 286 -18.08 -4.37 5.51
CA ARG A 286 -16.89 -3.59 5.14
C ARG A 286 -17.17 -2.12 5.33
N VAL A 287 -16.31 -1.44 6.08
CA VAL A 287 -16.43 -0.02 6.37
C VAL A 287 -15.26 0.69 5.73
N LYS A 288 -15.55 1.51 4.71
CA LYS A 288 -14.56 2.33 4.00
C LYS A 288 -14.04 3.45 4.91
N LEU A 289 -12.75 3.70 4.81
CA LEU A 289 -12.02 4.78 5.47
C LEU A 289 -11.63 5.85 4.44
N SER A 290 -11.53 7.11 4.86
CA SER A 290 -11.03 8.18 3.98
C SER A 290 -9.52 8.12 3.76
N MET A 291 -8.79 7.55 4.73
CA MET A 291 -7.34 7.34 4.71
C MET A 291 -7.01 5.88 5.01
N PRO A 292 -5.88 5.34 4.51
CA PRO A 292 -5.46 4.00 4.83
C PRO A 292 -5.11 3.87 6.32
N ILE A 293 -5.20 2.65 6.84
CA ILE A 293 -4.71 2.30 8.17
C ILE A 293 -3.19 2.42 8.19
N LEU A 294 -2.68 3.35 9.01
CA LEU A 294 -1.28 3.73 9.06
C LEU A 294 -0.52 2.91 10.12
N TRP A 295 0.80 2.82 9.97
CA TRP A 295 1.67 2.06 10.88
C TRP A 295 2.98 2.81 11.13
N ASP A 296 3.23 3.19 12.39
CA ASP A 296 4.42 3.94 12.78
C ASP A 296 5.59 3.06 13.29
N GLY A 297 5.46 1.73 13.18
CA GLY A 297 6.41 0.77 13.76
C GLY A 297 6.02 0.26 15.15
N LYS A 298 5.06 0.91 15.83
CA LYS A 298 4.64 0.55 17.20
C LYS A 298 3.12 0.44 17.34
N GLU A 299 2.40 1.40 16.78
CA GLU A 299 0.95 1.56 16.88
C GLU A 299 0.30 1.64 15.50
N LEU A 300 -0.90 1.07 15.40
CA LEU A 300 -1.77 1.24 14.25
C LEU A 300 -2.59 2.52 14.43
N TRP A 301 -2.67 3.31 13.38
CA TRP A 301 -3.47 4.54 13.40
C TRP A 301 -4.53 4.49 12.33
N ALA A 302 -5.76 4.80 12.70
CA ALA A 302 -6.89 4.80 11.78
C ALA A 302 -7.71 6.07 11.93
N GLU A 303 -8.43 6.45 10.88
CA GLU A 303 -9.36 7.57 10.94
C GLU A 303 -10.48 7.27 11.96
N GLY A 304 -10.59 8.13 12.99
CA GLY A 304 -11.54 7.99 14.08
C GLY A 304 -13.00 7.99 13.64
N ALA A 305 -13.35 8.73 12.59
CA ALA A 305 -14.71 8.72 12.03
C ALA A 305 -15.09 7.35 11.45
N GLY A 306 -14.19 6.75 10.65
CA GLY A 306 -14.40 5.42 10.07
C GLY A 306 -14.44 4.33 11.15
N ILE A 307 -13.54 4.41 12.15
CA ILE A 307 -13.54 3.50 13.30
C ILE A 307 -14.82 3.63 14.11
N ALA A 308 -15.24 4.85 14.45
CA ALA A 308 -16.46 5.09 15.20
C ALA A 308 -17.69 4.56 14.46
N LYS A 309 -17.77 4.78 13.14
CA LYS A 309 -18.83 4.24 12.29
C LYS A 309 -18.85 2.71 12.34
N GLY A 310 -17.72 2.05 12.11
CA GLY A 310 -17.68 0.59 12.05
C GLY A 310 -17.91 -0.10 13.39
N LEU A 311 -17.48 0.51 14.49
CA LEU A 311 -17.70 0.00 15.83
C LEU A 311 -19.04 0.43 16.45
N GLY A 312 -19.84 1.23 15.74
CA GLY A 312 -21.13 1.73 16.24
C GLY A 312 -20.99 2.70 17.42
N LEU A 313 -19.91 3.50 17.44
CA LEU A 313 -19.63 4.46 18.50
C LEU A 313 -20.26 5.83 18.21
N ALA A 314 -20.51 6.57 19.29
CA ALA A 314 -20.75 8.00 19.24
C ALA A 314 -19.39 8.72 19.25
N MET A 315 -19.23 9.67 18.32
CA MET A 315 -18.06 10.54 18.23
C MET A 315 -18.53 11.98 18.35
N ARG A 316 -18.04 12.70 19.37
CA ARG A 316 -18.43 14.11 19.62
C ARG A 316 -17.30 14.91 20.24
N TRP A 317 -17.29 16.21 19.97
CA TRP A 317 -16.32 17.13 20.56
C TRP A 317 -16.89 17.74 21.84
N GLU A 318 -16.14 17.65 22.94
CA GLU A 318 -16.49 18.27 24.21
C GLU A 318 -15.27 18.99 24.78
N ARG A 319 -15.38 20.30 25.02
CA ARG A 319 -14.34 21.13 25.67
C ARG A 319 -12.93 20.89 25.06
N GLY A 320 -12.83 20.82 23.74
CA GLY A 320 -11.57 20.60 23.01
C GLY A 320 -11.04 19.16 22.99
N LYS A 321 -11.82 18.19 23.51
CA LYS A 321 -11.51 16.75 23.49
C LYS A 321 -12.44 16.02 22.53
N LEU A 322 -11.92 15.00 21.85
CA LEU A 322 -12.76 14.08 21.08
C LEU A 322 -13.22 12.93 21.97
N ILE A 323 -14.50 12.83 22.21
CA ILE A 323 -15.11 11.76 23.00
C ILE A 323 -15.55 10.64 22.06
N LEU A 324 -15.11 9.41 22.36
CA LEU A 324 -15.58 8.18 21.75
C LEU A 324 -16.26 7.32 22.80
N ALA A 325 -17.55 7.08 22.63
CA ALA A 325 -18.36 6.31 23.57
C ALA A 325 -19.21 5.28 22.83
N LYS A 326 -19.58 4.19 23.52
CA LYS A 326 -20.63 3.31 23.02
C LYS A 326 -21.93 4.12 22.91
N ARG A 327 -22.71 3.85 21.87
CA ARG A 327 -24.07 4.39 21.75
C ARG A 327 -24.98 3.75 22.79
#